data_AF-A0ABD2PIP1-F1
#
_entry.id   AF-A0ABD2PIP1-F1
#
_cell.length_a   1.000
_cell.length_b   1.000
_cell.length_c   1.000
_cell.angle_alpha   90.00
_cell.angle_beta   90.00
_cell.angle_gamma   90.00
#
_symmetry.space_group_name_H-M   'P 1'
#
loop_
_entity.id
_entity.type
_entity.pdbx_description
1 polymer ?
#
loop_
_entity_poly.entity_id
_entity_poly.type
_entity_poly.pdbx_seq_one_letter_code
_entity_poly.pdbx_strand_id
1 'polypeptide(L)'
;MTHVAIEAEHKCHHPEWSNVYNRVKVLLTTHDVKGLSKKDIDLAKYIDNISAKNHMADDQEEGDFQDVLTKETIMHWMLLYALFGRKDRCCSCGPAQSCYY
;
A
#
# COMPACT_ATOMS: atom_id res chain seq x y z
N MET A 1 5.95 -3.32 13.54
CA MET A 1 6.40 -3.68 14.92
C MET A 1 7.54 -4.68 14.94
N THR A 2 7.49 -5.75 14.14
CA THR A 2 8.53 -6.82 14.12
C THR A 2 9.95 -6.30 13.94
N HIS A 3 10.19 -5.39 12.99
CA HIS A 3 11.51 -4.78 12.80
C HIS A 3 12.04 -4.07 14.05
N VAL A 4 11.18 -3.33 14.75
CA VAL A 4 11.54 -2.64 15.99
C VAL A 4 11.86 -3.63 17.11
N ALA A 5 11.15 -4.76 17.17
CA ALA A 5 11.42 -5.80 18.17
C ALA A 5 12.80 -6.46 17.96
N ILE A 6 13.19 -6.75 16.72
CA ILE A 6 14.51 -7.31 16.39
C ILE A 6 15.63 -6.33 16.78
N GLU A 7 15.46 -5.04 16.47
CA GLU A 7 16.45 -4.03 16.83
C GLU A 7 16.54 -3.80 18.35
N ALA A 8 15.41 -3.86 19.05
CA ALA A 8 15.36 -3.76 20.51
C ALA A 8 16.16 -4.89 21.18
N GLU A 9 16.04 -6.12 20.67
CA GLU A 9 16.84 -7.27 21.11
C GLU A 9 18.33 -7.04 20.85
N HIS A 10 18.72 -6.62 19.64
CA HIS A 10 20.11 -6.32 19.31
C HIS A 10 20.73 -5.23 20.19
N LYS A 11 19.94 -4.23 20.59
CA LYS A 11 20.39 -3.14 21.47
C LYS A 11 20.28 -3.48 22.95
N CYS A 12 19.76 -4.66 23.29
CA CYS A 12 19.36 -5.05 24.65
C CYS A 12 18.58 -3.91 25.34
N HIS A 13 17.66 -3.27 24.62
CA HIS A 13 16.91 -2.11 25.09
C HIS A 13 15.48 -2.18 24.58
N HIS A 14 14.55 -2.47 25.48
CA HIS A 14 13.17 -2.77 25.14
C HIS A 14 12.27 -1.54 25.32
N PRO A 15 11.46 -1.18 24.31
CA PRO A 15 10.46 -0.13 24.46
C PRO A 15 9.27 -0.63 25.28
N GLU A 16 8.61 0.28 25.98
CA GLU A 16 7.24 0.05 26.43
C GLU A 16 6.30 0.51 25.32
N TRP A 17 5.36 -0.31 24.88
CA TRP A 17 4.38 0.12 23.88
C TRP A 17 2.99 -0.48 24.11
N SER A 18 1.98 0.20 23.58
CA SER A 18 0.61 -0.30 23.53
C SER A 18 0.09 -0.20 22.11
N ASN A 19 -0.44 -1.31 21.58
CA ASN A 19 -1.03 -1.35 20.25
C ASN A 19 -2.56 -1.45 20.33
N VAL A 20 -3.26 -0.58 19.61
CA VAL A 20 -4.72 -0.62 19.41
C VAL A 20 -4.98 -0.56 17.91
N TYR A 21 -5.24 -1.73 17.31
CA TYR A 21 -5.44 -1.93 15.88
C TYR A 21 -4.28 -1.39 15.03
N ASN A 22 -4.47 -0.20 14.44
CA ASN A 22 -3.53 0.46 13.55
C ASN A 22 -2.67 1.51 14.25
N ARG A 23 -2.83 1.72 15.56
CA ARG A 23 -2.08 2.72 16.33
C ARG A 23 -1.20 2.07 17.38
N VAL A 24 0.09 2.34 17.30
CA VAL A 24 1.08 1.92 18.29
C VAL A 24 1.57 3.15 19.04
N LYS A 25 1.33 3.20 20.36
CA LYS A 25 1.91 4.20 21.26
C LYS A 25 3.18 3.62 21.85
N VAL A 26 4.30 4.34 21.73
CA VAL A 26 5.62 3.90 22.22
C VAL A 26 6.11 4.85 23.30
N LEU A 27 6.64 4.30 24.38
CA LEU A 27 7.28 4.98 25.50
C LEU A 27 8.70 4.42 25.68
N LEU A 28 9.68 5.30 25.66
CA LEU A 28 11.10 4.96 25.76
C LEU A 28 11.66 5.56 27.04
N THR A 29 12.11 4.69 27.93
CA THR A 29 12.76 5.05 29.18
C THR A 29 13.81 4.02 29.52
N THR A 30 14.92 4.46 30.09
CA THR A 30 15.96 3.56 30.59
C THR A 30 15.82 3.41 32.11
N HIS A 31 15.48 2.20 32.55
CA HIS A 31 15.28 1.88 33.97
C HIS A 31 16.54 2.15 34.81
N ASP A 32 17.72 1.80 34.31
CA ASP A 32 18.99 1.90 35.03
C ASP A 32 19.32 3.34 35.45
N VAL A 33 18.99 4.32 34.61
CA VAL A 33 19.21 5.75 34.88
C VAL A 33 17.96 6.45 35.41
N LYS A 34 16.86 5.71 35.64
CA LYS A 34 15.55 6.24 36.05
C LYS A 34 15.13 7.45 35.21
N GLY A 35 15.37 7.38 33.90
CA GLY A 35 15.21 8.53 33.01
C GLY A 35 15.57 8.20 31.57
N LEU A 36 15.83 9.26 30.79
CA LEU A 36 16.23 9.13 29.39
C LEU A 36 17.73 8.87 29.27
N SER A 37 18.10 7.95 28.40
CA SER A 37 19.48 7.68 28.03
C SER A 37 19.68 7.79 26.51
N LYS A 38 20.94 7.67 26.09
CA LYS A 38 21.29 7.63 24.67
C LYS A 38 20.64 6.44 23.93
N LYS A 39 20.41 5.32 24.62
CA LYS A 39 19.75 4.14 24.05
C LYS A 39 18.32 4.44 23.61
N ASP A 40 17.61 5.25 24.39
CA ASP A 40 16.25 5.70 24.06
C ASP A 40 16.25 6.53 22.76
N ILE A 41 17.21 7.45 22.63
CA ILE A 41 17.36 8.30 21.44
C ILE A 41 17.70 7.45 20.20
N ASP A 42 18.60 6.49 20.34
CA ASP A 42 19.04 5.63 19.24
C ASP A 42 17.94 4.65 18.79
N LEU A 43 17.06 4.24 19.70
CA LEU A 43 15.89 3.42 19.36
C LEU A 43 14.77 4.27 18.73
N ALA A 44 14.53 5.50 19.24
CA ALA A 44 13.56 6.44 18.67
C ALA A 44 13.86 6.75 17.20
N LYS A 45 15.12 7.11 16.88
CA LYS A 45 15.56 7.38 15.50
C LYS A 45 15.34 6.21 14.56
N TYR A 46 15.53 4.99 15.07
CA TYR A 46 15.31 3.77 14.28
C TYR A 46 13.83 3.58 13.97
N ILE A 47 12.95 3.81 14.95
CA ILE A 47 11.50 3.74 14.79
C ILE A 47 11.03 4.78 13.76
N ASP A 48 11.52 6.02 13.83
CA ASP A 48 11.18 7.09 12.89
C ASP A 48 11.56 6.71 11.45
N ASN A 49 12.74 6.12 11.26
CA ASN A 49 13.20 5.68 9.95
C ASN A 49 12.31 4.56 9.36
N ILE A 50 11.93 3.57 10.18
CA ILE A 50 11.00 2.52 9.72
C ILE A 50 9.64 3.12 9.38
N SER A 51 9.14 4.02 10.23
CA SER A 51 7.86 4.68 10.00
C SER A 51 7.88 5.43 8.67
N ALA A 52 8.93 6.22 8.41
CA ALA A 52 9.08 6.93 7.14
C ALA A 52 9.13 5.99 5.93
N LYS A 53 9.88 4.89 6.01
CA LYS A 53 9.94 3.87 4.93
C LYS A 53 8.57 3.27 4.62
N ASN A 54 7.77 3.01 5.63
CA ASN A 54 6.44 2.43 5.44
C ASN A 54 5.48 3.41 4.76
N HIS A 55 5.65 4.73 4.95
CA HIS A 55 4.86 5.73 4.23
C HIS A 55 5.36 5.92 2.79
N MET A 56 6.67 5.81 2.54
CA MET A 56 7.25 5.89 1.18
C MET A 56 6.86 4.71 0.28
N ALA A 57 6.46 3.57 0.86
CA ALA A 57 5.99 2.42 0.11
C ALA A 57 4.58 2.62 -0.49
N ASP A 58 3.80 3.58 0.00
CA ASP A 58 2.48 3.93 -0.57
C ASP A 58 2.62 4.85 -1.80
N ASP A 59 3.76 5.53 -1.97
CA ASP A 59 3.97 6.48 -3.09
C ASP A 59 4.54 5.83 -4.36
N GLN A 60 4.81 4.51 -4.36
CA GLN A 60 5.43 3.79 -5.48
C GLN A 60 4.48 2.83 -6.20
N GLU A 61 3.31 3.30 -6.63
CA GLU A 61 2.56 2.70 -7.76
C GLU A 61 1.91 3.78 -8.67
N GLU A 62 2.66 4.81 -9.04
CA GLU A 62 2.48 5.41 -10.37
C GLU A 62 3.65 4.98 -11.26
N GLY A 63 3.79 3.66 -11.41
CA GLY A 63 4.46 3.09 -12.57
C GLY A 63 3.58 3.38 -13.77
N ASP A 64 4.10 4.20 -14.69
CA ASP A 64 3.49 4.53 -15.97
C ASP A 64 2.90 3.29 -16.66
N PHE A 65 1.56 3.25 -16.75
CA PHE A 65 0.79 2.17 -17.38
C PHE A 65 0.99 2.12 -18.91
N GLN A 66 1.94 2.87 -19.47
CA GLN A 66 2.16 2.94 -20.92
C GLN A 66 3.20 1.95 -21.47
N ASP A 67 3.84 1.11 -20.65
CA ASP A 67 4.92 0.22 -21.12
C ASP A 67 4.58 -1.29 -21.16
N VAL A 68 3.29 -1.68 -21.14
CA VAL A 68 2.84 -3.08 -21.33
C VAL A 68 1.95 -3.23 -22.58
N LEU A 69 2.13 -2.38 -23.58
CA LEU A 69 1.54 -2.56 -24.90
C LEU A 69 2.64 -2.62 -25.96
N THR A 70 3.42 -3.70 -25.92
CA THR A 70 4.22 -4.11 -27.06
C THR A 70 3.30 -4.21 -28.27
N LYS A 71 3.70 -3.59 -29.39
CA LYS A 71 2.92 -3.32 -30.61
C LYS A 71 2.17 -4.51 -31.23
N GLU A 72 2.45 -5.73 -30.77
CA GLU A 72 1.77 -6.95 -31.20
C GLU A 72 0.38 -7.15 -30.57
N THR A 73 0.12 -6.63 -29.37
CA THR A 73 -1.20 -6.78 -28.70
C THR A 73 -2.28 -5.89 -29.29
N ILE A 74 -1.95 -4.66 -29.71
CA ILE A 74 -2.92 -3.71 -30.29
C ILE A 74 -3.35 -4.14 -31.71
N MET A 75 -2.44 -4.70 -32.52
CA MET A 75 -2.78 -5.16 -33.86
C MET A 75 -3.74 -6.35 -33.88
N HIS A 76 -3.63 -7.27 -32.91
CA HIS A 76 -4.51 -8.44 -32.84
C HIS A 76 -5.97 -8.04 -32.51
N TRP A 77 -6.14 -7.06 -31.63
CA TRP A 77 -7.47 -6.54 -31.27
C TRP A 77 -8.13 -5.76 -32.41
N MET A 78 -7.36 -4.99 -33.19
CA MET A 78 -7.90 -4.31 -34.39
C MET A 78 -8.34 -5.29 -35.48
N LEU A 79 -7.62 -6.39 -35.69
CA LEU A 79 -8.00 -7.43 -36.66
C LEU A 79 -9.26 -8.22 -36.22
N LEU A 80 -9.41 -8.50 -34.92
CA LEU A 80 -10.63 -9.13 -34.40
C LEU A 80 -11.87 -8.21 -34.51
N TYR A 81 -11.72 -6.91 -34.26
CA TYR A 81 -12.81 -5.94 -34.45
C TYR A 81 -13.21 -5.74 -35.91
N ALA A 82 -12.27 -5.87 -36.86
CA ALA A 82 -12.55 -5.79 -38.30
C ALA A 82 -13.24 -7.05 -38.85
N LEU A 83 -13.00 -8.23 -38.26
CA LEU A 83 -13.61 -9.50 -38.67
C LEU A 83 -15.00 -9.73 -38.06
N PHE A 84 -15.33 -9.07 -36.95
CA PHE A 84 -16.64 -9.18 -36.27
C PHE A 84 -17.50 -7.91 -36.34
N GLY A 85 -17.27 -7.05 -37.34
CA GLY A 85 -17.99 -5.81 -37.53
C GLY A 85 -19.28 -5.91 -38.35
N ARG A 86 -20.42 -6.05 -37.64
CA ARG A 86 -21.79 -5.58 -37.96
C ARG A 86 -22.73 -6.42 -38.84
N LYS A 87 -23.78 -6.92 -38.17
CA LYS A 87 -25.20 -7.00 -38.59
C LYS A 87 -25.99 -7.14 -37.27
N ASP A 88 -27.04 -6.41 -36.92
CA ASP A 88 -27.99 -5.60 -37.68
C ASP A 88 -28.66 -4.55 -36.79
N ARG A 89 -28.88 -3.38 -37.40
CA ARG A 89 -30.04 -2.47 -37.38
C ARG A 89 -31.07 -2.51 -36.22
N CYS A 90 -31.31 -1.29 -35.73
CA CYS A 90 -32.61 -0.62 -35.50
C CYS A 90 -33.77 -1.42 -34.94
N CYS A 91 -34.22 -1.05 -33.73
CA CYS A 91 -35.64 -0.89 -33.44
C CYS A 91 -35.86 0.37 -32.59
N SER A 92 -36.33 1.39 -33.29
CA SER A 92 -37.00 2.57 -32.76
C SER A 92 -38.35 2.19 -32.15
N CYS A 93 -38.36 1.82 -30.86
CA CYS A 93 -39.56 1.79 -30.01
C CYS A 93 -39.14 1.64 -28.53
N GLY A 94 -39.52 2.59 -27.67
CA GLY A 94 -39.48 2.44 -26.20
C GLY A 94 -40.44 1.32 -25.72
N PRO A 95 -40.52 0.98 -24.42
CA PRO A 95 -40.87 1.94 -23.36
C PRO A 95 -40.16 1.73 -22.02
N ALA A 96 -40.54 2.59 -21.08
CA ALA A 96 -40.15 2.62 -19.69
C ALA A 96 -40.49 1.34 -18.90
N GLN A 97 -39.68 1.15 -17.84
CA GLN A 97 -40.02 0.54 -16.55
C GLN A 97 -40.17 -0.99 -16.42
N SER A 98 -39.53 -1.45 -15.34
CA SER A 98 -39.88 -2.58 -14.48
C SER A 98 -39.56 -3.98 -14.99
N CYS A 99 -38.48 -4.56 -14.48
CA CYS A 99 -38.43 -5.96 -14.02
C CYS A 99 -37.33 -6.08 -12.95
N TYR A 100 -37.57 -5.50 -11.77
CA TYR A 100 -37.00 -6.03 -10.52
C TYR A 100 -37.99 -7.09 -10.01
N TYR A 101 -37.56 -8.35 -10.01
CA TYR A 101 -37.76 -9.30 -8.92
C TYR A 101 -36.69 -10.39 -9.02
#